data_AF-A0A7C1WU27-F1
#
_entry.id   AF-A0A7C1WU27-F1
#
_cell.length_a   1.000
_cell.length_b   1.000
_cell.length_c   1.000
_cell.angle_alpha   90.00
_cell.angle_beta   90.00
_cell.angle_gamma   90.00
#
_symmetry.space_group_name_H-M   'P 1'
#
loop_
_entity.id
_entity.type
_entity.pdbx_description
1 polymer ?
#
loop_
_entity_poly.entity_id
_entity_poly.type
_entity_poly.pdbx_seq_one_letter_code
_entity_poly.pdbx_strand_id
1 'polypeptide(L)'
;MSDPQNQERGLSRRDPDEILLEQALTDGIRVPLAALRVSMEGLVERLEAGSEEERLTRSVLGAMERMASSVDELIHFFSLPAHRPLRCTLGEIVSTVRARLGDAHAERLVVASDCTADTLLVDGPLLIQILSRLVGAAAGTGTDTILLTVRTSPEDVRFGVVSRPGRRSRRPYSESVRELSDYLAARDALLMRAALQIKKGHAGHSVTTLSLAGCCVCSVEAAA
;
A
#
# COMPACT_ATOMS: atom_id res chain seq x y z
N MET A 1 -23.42 -34.79 -1.24
CA MET A 1 -24.23 -33.56 -1.23
C MET A 1 -23.86 -32.80 0.02
N SER A 2 -22.92 -31.87 -0.10
CA SER A 2 -22.40 -31.09 1.02
C SER A 2 -23.23 -29.82 1.17
N ASP A 3 -23.67 -29.56 2.38
CA ASP A 3 -24.63 -28.54 2.74
C ASP A 3 -24.02 -27.12 2.61
N PRO A 4 -24.53 -26.25 1.71
CA PRO A 4 -23.96 -24.92 1.48
C PRO A 4 -24.18 -23.95 2.66
N GLN A 5 -25.01 -24.29 3.65
CA GLN A 5 -25.28 -23.43 4.81
C GLN A 5 -24.21 -23.49 5.92
N ASN A 6 -23.23 -24.38 5.82
CA ASN A 6 -22.20 -24.53 6.85
C ASN A 6 -20.89 -23.76 6.54
N GLN A 7 -20.82 -23.07 5.39
CA GLN A 7 -19.61 -22.34 4.97
C GLN A 7 -19.62 -20.85 5.35
N GLU A 8 -20.79 -20.30 5.72
CA GLU A 8 -20.93 -18.88 6.11
C GLU A 8 -20.75 -18.63 7.62
N ARG A 9 -20.65 -19.68 8.45
CA ARG A 9 -20.47 -19.54 9.91
C ARG A 9 -19.01 -19.45 10.37
N GLY A 10 -18.04 -19.60 9.47
CA GLY A 10 -16.61 -19.59 9.80
C GLY A 10 -15.93 -18.21 9.80
N LEU A 11 -16.61 -17.13 9.38
CA LEU A 11 -15.97 -15.83 9.10
C LEU A 11 -16.30 -14.71 10.11
N SER A 12 -16.99 -14.98 11.22
CA SER A 12 -17.52 -13.90 12.06
C SER A 12 -17.40 -14.11 13.57
N ARG A 13 -16.23 -14.56 14.02
CA ARG A 13 -15.83 -14.33 15.42
C ARG A 13 -14.34 -14.04 15.44
N ARG A 14 -13.98 -12.75 15.44
CA ARG A 14 -12.59 -12.34 15.74
C ARG A 14 -12.24 -12.90 17.11
N ASP A 15 -11.01 -13.40 17.20
CA ASP A 15 -10.49 -13.87 18.48
C ASP A 15 -10.46 -12.67 19.44
N PRO A 16 -11.04 -12.75 20.66
CA PRO A 16 -10.89 -11.69 21.65
C PRO A 16 -9.42 -11.29 21.89
N ASP A 17 -8.48 -12.23 21.74
CA ASP A 17 -7.06 -11.96 21.90
C ASP A 17 -6.50 -11.07 20.76
N GLU A 18 -7.03 -11.19 19.54
CA GLU A 18 -6.67 -10.33 18.41
C GLU A 18 -7.16 -8.89 18.62
N ILE A 19 -8.36 -8.72 19.18
CA ILE A 19 -8.93 -7.40 19.47
C ILE A 19 -8.11 -6.69 20.55
N LEU A 20 -7.74 -7.41 21.61
CA LEU A 20 -6.90 -6.88 22.68
C LEU A 20 -5.52 -6.49 22.17
N LEU A 21 -4.93 -7.29 21.27
CA LEU A 21 -3.64 -7.00 20.67
C LEU A 21 -3.71 -5.79 19.72
N GLU A 22 -4.75 -5.68 18.89
CA GLU A 22 -5.00 -4.51 18.04
C GLU A 22 -5.08 -3.21 18.87
N GLN A 23 -5.82 -3.25 19.99
CA GLN A 23 -5.92 -2.13 20.92
C GLN A 23 -4.58 -1.81 21.60
N ALA A 24 -3.87 -2.83 22.09
CA ALA A 24 -2.58 -2.65 22.73
C ALA A 24 -1.52 -2.04 21.78
N LEU A 25 -1.51 -2.45 20.50
CA LEU A 25 -0.64 -1.85 19.48
C LEU A 25 -1.02 -0.41 19.17
N THR A 26 -2.32 -0.12 19.12
CA THR A 26 -2.82 1.23 18.84
C THR A 26 -2.47 2.20 19.97
N ASP A 27 -2.85 1.86 21.20
CA ASP A 27 -2.71 2.74 22.36
C ASP A 27 -1.27 2.76 22.88
N GLY A 28 -0.60 1.61 22.85
CA GLY A 28 0.75 1.45 23.41
C GLY A 28 1.87 1.90 22.49
N ILE A 29 1.66 1.90 21.16
CA ILE A 29 2.74 2.17 20.18
C ILE A 29 2.35 3.25 19.19
N ARG A 30 1.21 3.10 18.50
CA ARG A 30 0.84 4.02 17.40
C ARG A 30 0.62 5.44 17.88
N VAL A 31 -0.15 5.63 18.96
CA VAL A 31 -0.45 6.95 19.52
C VAL A 31 0.81 7.66 20.05
N PRO A 32 1.66 7.02 20.90
CA PRO A 32 2.92 7.62 21.34
C PRO A 32 3.85 7.99 20.19
N LEU A 33 3.92 7.16 19.15
CA LEU A 33 4.75 7.41 17.99
C LEU A 33 4.30 8.63 17.18
N ALA A 34 2.98 8.82 17.02
CA ALA A 34 2.42 9.99 16.39
C ALA A 34 2.74 11.27 17.20
N ALA A 35 2.62 11.22 18.53
CA ALA A 35 2.98 12.34 19.40
C ALA A 35 4.48 12.70 19.34
N LEU A 36 5.34 11.68 19.31
CA LEU A 36 6.78 11.89 19.13
C LEU A 36 7.07 12.51 17.76
N ARG A 37 6.37 12.08 16.70
CA ARG A 37 6.56 12.61 15.33
C ARG A 37 6.27 14.10 15.30
N VAL A 38 5.12 14.50 15.82
CA VAL A 38 4.72 15.92 15.90
C VAL A 38 5.75 16.73 16.69
N SER A 39 6.26 16.18 17.79
CA SER A 39 7.30 16.85 18.59
C SER A 39 8.61 17.05 17.81
N MET A 40 9.00 16.05 17.00
CA MET A 40 10.20 16.10 16.17
C MET A 40 10.03 16.99 14.94
N GLU A 41 8.85 17.04 14.33
CA GLU A 41 8.51 17.98 13.26
C GLU A 41 8.63 19.43 13.77
N GLY A 42 8.06 19.72 14.94
CA GLY A 42 8.20 21.03 15.58
C GLY A 42 9.65 21.37 15.99
N LEU A 43 10.51 20.36 16.23
CA LEU A 43 11.94 20.59 16.43
C LEU A 43 12.63 20.97 15.12
N VAL A 44 12.35 20.26 14.01
CA VAL A 44 12.93 20.58 12.68
C VAL A 44 12.61 22.01 12.27
N GLU A 45 11.37 22.47 12.47
CA GLU A 45 10.94 23.84 12.12
C GLU A 45 11.72 24.93 12.85
N ARG A 46 12.32 24.61 14.01
CA ARG A 46 13.09 25.54 14.84
C ARG A 46 14.59 25.50 14.58
N LEU A 47 15.07 24.50 13.84
CA LEU A 47 16.48 24.34 13.53
C LEU A 47 16.86 25.17 12.30
N GLU A 48 18.14 25.56 12.23
CA GLU A 48 18.64 26.28 11.07
C GLU A 48 18.65 25.37 9.83
N ALA A 49 18.12 25.88 8.72
CA ALA A 49 18.05 25.15 7.45
C ALA A 49 19.46 24.79 6.95
N GLY A 50 19.69 23.51 6.69
CA GLY A 50 20.96 22.95 6.25
C GLY A 50 21.92 22.55 7.39
N SER A 51 21.59 22.84 8.64
CA SER A 51 22.41 22.44 9.80
C SER A 51 22.58 20.92 9.91
N GLU A 52 23.61 20.48 10.62
CA GLU A 52 23.79 19.04 10.91
C GLU A 52 22.66 18.49 11.76
N GLU A 53 22.23 19.28 12.76
CA GLU A 53 21.13 18.98 13.66
C GLU A 53 19.81 18.81 12.90
N GLU A 54 19.51 19.69 11.92
CA GLU A 54 18.32 19.57 11.10
C GLU A 54 18.35 18.28 10.25
N ARG A 55 19.49 17.96 9.65
CA ARG A 55 19.67 16.73 8.85
C ARG A 55 19.53 15.48 9.70
N LEU A 56 20.10 15.47 10.91
CA LEU A 56 19.97 14.36 11.86
C LEU A 56 18.52 14.20 12.32
N THR A 57 17.86 15.30 12.68
CA THR A 57 16.45 15.30 13.12
C THR A 57 15.52 14.79 12.00
N ARG A 58 15.72 15.23 10.75
CA ARG A 58 15.03 14.68 9.58
C ARG A 58 15.29 13.20 9.36
N SER A 59 16.51 12.73 9.60
CA SER A 59 16.83 11.30 9.52
C SER A 59 16.09 10.49 10.59
N VAL A 60 15.90 11.04 11.80
CA VAL A 60 15.11 10.41 12.86
C VAL A 60 13.63 10.38 12.48
N LEU A 61 13.07 11.48 11.95
CA LEU A 61 11.70 11.52 11.43
C LEU A 61 11.47 10.42 10.38
N GLY A 62 12.36 10.30 9.40
CA GLY A 62 12.25 9.23 8.41
C GLY A 62 12.34 7.82 9.00
N ALA A 63 13.05 7.62 10.12
CA ALA A 63 13.04 6.34 10.84
C ALA A 63 11.73 6.09 11.57
N MET A 64 11.15 7.13 12.17
CA MET A 64 9.86 7.05 12.83
C MET A 64 8.73 6.79 11.85
N GLU A 65 8.74 7.39 10.67
CA GLU A 65 7.77 7.12 9.60
C GLU A 65 7.78 5.65 9.17
N ARG A 66 8.98 5.07 9.03
CA ARG A 66 9.11 3.62 8.77
C ARG A 66 8.52 2.79 9.91
N MET A 67 8.77 3.16 11.16
CA MET A 67 8.23 2.46 12.32
C MET A 67 6.70 2.59 12.41
N ALA A 68 6.15 3.78 12.12
CA ALA A 68 4.69 4.01 12.00
C ALA A 68 4.08 3.07 10.99
N SER A 69 4.68 3.00 9.79
CA SER A 69 4.22 2.13 8.71
C SER A 69 4.22 0.66 9.12
N SER A 70 5.26 0.19 9.81
CA SER A 70 5.31 -1.20 10.30
C SER A 70 4.24 -1.48 11.37
N VAL A 71 3.97 -0.53 12.27
CA VAL A 71 2.91 -0.67 13.28
C VAL A 71 1.53 -0.68 12.64
N ASP A 72 1.29 0.19 11.65
CA ASP A 72 0.04 0.20 10.88
C ASP A 72 -0.17 -1.12 10.11
N GLU A 73 0.90 -1.74 9.57
CA GLU A 73 0.82 -3.07 8.96
C GLU A 73 0.46 -4.16 9.97
N LEU A 74 1.00 -4.11 11.19
CA LEU A 74 0.65 -5.05 12.26
C LEU A 74 -0.79 -4.87 12.72
N ILE A 75 -1.25 -3.64 12.91
CA ILE A 75 -2.66 -3.37 13.24
C ILE A 75 -3.58 -3.85 12.12
N HIS A 76 -3.18 -3.67 10.86
CA HIS A 76 -3.92 -4.17 9.70
C HIS A 76 -3.89 -5.70 9.60
N PHE A 77 -2.86 -6.36 10.11
CA PHE A 77 -2.83 -7.82 10.19
C PHE A 77 -3.99 -8.35 11.04
N PHE A 78 -4.28 -7.70 12.17
CA PHE A 78 -5.38 -8.09 13.06
C PHE A 78 -6.76 -7.56 12.63
N SER A 79 -6.81 -6.60 11.71
CA SER A 79 -8.07 -6.02 11.23
C SER A 79 -8.43 -6.45 9.81
N LEU A 80 -9.62 -7.03 9.66
CA LEU A 80 -10.26 -7.26 8.36
C LEU A 80 -10.96 -5.98 7.89
N PRO A 81 -10.55 -5.38 6.77
CA PRO A 81 -11.25 -4.21 6.21
C PRO A 81 -12.62 -4.62 5.67
N ALA A 82 -13.63 -3.77 5.90
CA ALA A 82 -14.95 -3.97 5.32
C ALA A 82 -14.93 -3.61 3.84
N HIS A 83 -15.47 -4.50 2.99
CA HIS A 83 -15.54 -4.26 1.55
C HIS A 83 -16.50 -3.11 1.24
N ARG A 84 -16.03 -2.09 0.52
CA ARG A 84 -16.81 -0.89 0.17
C ARG A 84 -16.59 -0.50 -1.29
N PRO A 85 -17.38 -1.02 -2.24
CA PRO A 85 -17.27 -0.63 -3.64
C PRO A 85 -17.64 0.85 -3.81
N LEU A 86 -16.74 1.60 -4.43
CA LEU A 86 -16.86 3.02 -4.74
C LEU A 86 -16.52 3.24 -6.21
N ARG A 87 -17.06 4.31 -6.79
CA ARG A 87 -16.60 4.80 -8.09
C ARG A 87 -15.35 5.64 -7.86
N CYS A 88 -14.23 5.21 -8.44
CA CYS A 88 -12.95 5.88 -8.33
C CYS A 88 -12.35 6.10 -9.70
N THR A 89 -11.82 7.29 -9.94
CA THR A 89 -10.97 7.58 -11.10
C THR A 89 -9.57 7.01 -10.87
N LEU A 90 -8.84 6.73 -11.95
CA LEU A 90 -7.43 6.36 -11.81
C LEU A 90 -6.61 7.49 -11.17
N GLY A 91 -6.96 8.75 -11.46
CA GLY A 91 -6.31 9.92 -10.87
C GLY A 91 -6.40 9.94 -9.34
N GLU A 92 -7.58 9.68 -8.78
CA GLU A 92 -7.79 9.60 -7.32
C GLU A 92 -7.01 8.45 -6.68
N ILE A 93 -6.98 7.29 -7.34
CA ILE A 93 -6.22 6.12 -6.85
C ILE A 93 -4.73 6.47 -6.80
N VAL A 94 -4.18 6.98 -7.90
CA VAL A 94 -2.75 7.29 -8.04
C VAL A 94 -2.34 8.43 -7.11
N SER A 95 -3.14 9.49 -7.01
CA SER A 95 -2.83 10.64 -6.15
C SER A 95 -2.80 10.22 -4.68
N THR A 96 -3.73 9.35 -4.26
CA THR A 96 -3.76 8.84 -2.89
C THR A 96 -2.60 7.90 -2.61
N VAL A 97 -2.24 7.02 -3.55
CA VAL A 97 -1.05 6.16 -3.43
C VAL A 97 0.21 7.01 -3.31
N ARG A 98 0.36 8.06 -4.12
CA ARG A 98 1.49 9.00 -4.04
C ARG A 98 1.57 9.68 -2.68
N ALA A 99 0.45 10.21 -2.18
CA ALA A 99 0.40 10.88 -0.89
C ALA A 99 0.82 9.94 0.26
N ARG A 100 0.53 8.64 0.17
CA ARG A 100 0.90 7.64 1.19
C ARG A 100 2.36 7.22 1.19
N LEU A 101 3.12 7.49 0.13
CA LEU A 101 4.53 7.09 0.03
C LEU A 101 5.47 8.07 0.75
N GLY A 102 5.01 9.28 1.06
CA GLY A 102 5.85 10.39 1.52
C GLY A 102 6.70 10.98 0.38
N ASP A 103 7.13 12.23 0.55
CA ASP A 103 7.71 13.04 -0.53
C ASP A 103 8.92 12.38 -1.20
N ALA A 104 9.82 11.77 -0.41
CA ALA A 104 11.04 11.15 -0.91
C ALA A 104 10.81 9.93 -1.84
N HIS A 105 9.66 9.26 -1.71
CA HIS A 105 9.30 8.11 -2.54
C HIS A 105 8.29 8.45 -3.62
N ALA A 106 7.47 9.49 -3.41
CA ALA A 106 6.48 9.96 -4.39
C ALA A 106 7.14 10.41 -5.70
N GLU A 107 8.28 11.11 -5.64
CA GLU A 107 9.03 11.55 -6.84
C GLU A 107 9.54 10.39 -7.70
N ARG A 108 9.74 9.21 -7.10
CA ARG A 108 10.24 8.02 -7.78
C ARG A 108 9.14 7.22 -8.47
N LEU A 109 7.87 7.52 -8.20
CA LEU A 109 6.73 6.80 -8.77
C LEU A 109 6.34 7.38 -10.13
N VAL A 110 6.65 6.64 -11.19
CA VAL A 110 6.19 6.92 -12.56
C VAL A 110 4.96 6.08 -12.84
N VAL A 111 3.96 6.67 -13.50
CA VAL A 111 2.72 5.99 -13.86
C VAL A 111 2.60 5.90 -15.37
N ALA A 112 2.36 4.70 -15.89
CA ALA A 112 2.04 4.45 -17.29
C ALA A 112 0.66 3.79 -17.36
N SER A 113 -0.28 4.40 -18.06
CA SER A 113 -1.66 3.95 -18.12
C SER A 113 -2.13 3.87 -19.56
N ASP A 114 -2.71 2.74 -19.95
CA ASP A 114 -3.57 2.64 -21.13
C ASP A 114 -5.07 2.73 -20.76
N CYS A 115 -5.37 3.01 -19.49
CA CYS A 115 -6.72 3.10 -18.95
C CYS A 115 -7.54 4.15 -19.70
N THR A 116 -8.47 3.68 -20.54
CA THR A 116 -9.45 4.52 -21.23
C THR A 116 -10.73 4.70 -20.40
N ALA A 117 -10.81 4.06 -19.23
CA ALA A 117 -11.93 4.18 -18.31
C ALA A 117 -11.84 5.50 -17.54
N ASP A 118 -12.91 6.30 -17.57
CA ASP A 118 -13.02 7.50 -16.73
C ASP A 118 -13.14 7.12 -15.25
N THR A 119 -13.88 6.05 -14.95
CA THR A 119 -14.11 5.56 -13.58
C THR A 119 -14.11 4.04 -13.50
N LEU A 120 -13.66 3.54 -12.35
CA LEU A 120 -13.65 2.13 -11.97
C LEU A 120 -14.59 1.94 -10.79
N LEU A 121 -15.44 0.90 -10.84
CA LEU A 121 -16.22 0.45 -9.67
C LEU A 121 -15.40 -0.59 -8.91
N VAL A 122 -14.72 -0.15 -7.84
CA VAL A 122 -13.77 -0.94 -7.06
C VAL A 122 -13.85 -0.58 -5.58
N ASP A 123 -13.34 -1.44 -4.71
CA ASP A 123 -13.04 -1.01 -3.34
C ASP A 123 -11.81 -0.09 -3.36
N GLY A 124 -12.05 1.20 -3.55
CA GLY A 124 -11.01 2.23 -3.65
C GLY A 124 -10.04 2.19 -2.45
N PRO A 125 -10.53 2.26 -1.19
CA PRO A 125 -9.68 2.20 -0.01
C PRO A 125 -8.78 0.96 0.03
N LEU A 126 -9.33 -0.22 -0.26
CA LEU A 126 -8.59 -1.48 -0.23
C LEU A 126 -7.59 -1.57 -1.38
N LEU A 127 -7.98 -1.13 -2.59
CA LEU A 127 -7.09 -1.04 -3.74
C LEU A 127 -5.91 -0.10 -3.49
N ILE A 128 -6.18 1.11 -3.00
CA ILE A 128 -5.16 2.10 -2.65
C ILE A 128 -4.21 1.50 -1.61
N GLN A 129 -4.74 0.76 -0.63
CA GLN A 129 -3.93 0.13 0.40
C GLN A 129 -3.00 -0.95 -0.16
N ILE A 130 -3.52 -1.85 -1.01
CA ILE A 130 -2.71 -2.86 -1.71
C ILE A 130 -1.62 -2.17 -2.53
N LEU A 131 -1.98 -1.20 -3.37
CA LEU A 131 -1.02 -0.50 -4.23
C LEU A 131 0.04 0.27 -3.42
N SER A 132 -0.35 0.93 -2.33
CA SER A 132 0.58 1.65 -1.45
C SER A 132 1.61 0.69 -0.84
N ARG A 133 1.20 -0.50 -0.40
CA ARG A 133 2.13 -1.52 0.11
C ARG A 133 3.08 -2.01 -0.97
N LEU A 134 2.55 -2.36 -2.14
CA LEU A 134 3.37 -2.88 -3.25
C LEU A 134 4.39 -1.85 -3.73
N VAL A 135 3.97 -0.59 -3.87
CA VAL A 135 4.86 0.51 -4.25
C VAL A 135 5.84 0.85 -3.13
N GLY A 136 5.42 0.84 -1.87
CA GLY A 136 6.29 1.07 -0.71
C GLY A 136 7.38 -0.01 -0.56
N ALA A 137 7.00 -1.28 -0.69
CA ALA A 137 7.93 -2.41 -0.72
C ALA A 137 8.92 -2.29 -1.89
N ALA A 138 8.44 -1.91 -3.09
CA ALA A 138 9.29 -1.61 -4.22
C ALA A 138 10.26 -0.45 -3.93
N ALA A 139 9.79 0.63 -3.30
CA ALA A 139 10.59 1.80 -2.95
C ALA A 139 11.70 1.48 -1.94
N GLY A 140 11.43 0.59 -0.98
CA GLY A 140 12.37 0.17 0.05
C GLY A 140 13.51 -0.73 -0.44
N THR A 141 13.38 -1.36 -1.61
CA THR A 141 14.38 -2.30 -2.16
C THR A 141 15.45 -1.65 -3.03
N GLY A 142 15.32 -0.36 -3.37
CA GLY A 142 16.27 0.32 -4.26
C GLY A 142 16.17 1.83 -4.22
N THR A 143 17.03 2.49 -5.00
CA THR A 143 17.05 3.95 -5.22
C THR A 143 16.38 4.37 -6.51
N ASP A 144 15.97 3.40 -7.34
CA ASP A 144 15.58 3.64 -8.72
C ASP A 144 14.08 3.99 -8.84
N THR A 145 13.69 4.43 -10.04
CA THR A 145 12.29 4.66 -10.43
C THR A 145 11.43 3.42 -10.22
N ILE A 146 10.22 3.63 -9.73
CA ILE A 146 9.17 2.63 -9.60
C ILE A 146 8.13 2.91 -10.66
N LEU A 147 7.81 1.92 -11.48
CA LEU A 147 6.80 2.05 -12.52
C LEU A 147 5.51 1.37 -12.07
N LEU A 148 4.45 2.16 -11.87
CA LEU A 148 3.09 1.68 -11.77
C LEU A 148 2.46 1.68 -13.16
N THR A 149 2.19 0.50 -13.68
CA THR A 149 1.46 0.30 -14.93
C THR A 149 0.00 0.03 -14.64
N VAL A 150 -0.89 0.59 -15.45
CA VAL A 150 -2.33 0.30 -15.41
C VAL A 150 -2.74 -0.11 -16.80
N ARG A 151 -3.30 -1.32 -16.89
CA ARG A 151 -3.81 -1.87 -18.13
C ARG A 151 -5.29 -2.21 -18.01
N THR A 152 -6.11 -1.70 -18.92
CA THR A 152 -7.51 -2.11 -19.05
C THR A 152 -7.66 -3.07 -20.21
N SER A 153 -8.40 -4.15 -19.97
CA SER A 153 -8.96 -5.00 -21.00
C SER A 153 -10.50 -5.06 -20.83
N PRO A 154 -11.23 -5.60 -21.81
CA PRO A 154 -12.67 -5.80 -21.66
C PRO A 154 -13.05 -6.71 -20.47
N GLU A 155 -12.14 -7.57 -20.01
CA GLU A 155 -12.41 -8.58 -18.99
C GLU A 155 -11.86 -8.19 -17.60
N ASP A 156 -10.82 -7.35 -17.57
CA ASP A 156 -10.13 -7.00 -16.33
C ASP A 156 -9.40 -5.66 -16.35
N VAL A 157 -9.08 -5.17 -15.16
CA VAL A 157 -8.13 -4.07 -14.94
C VAL A 157 -6.92 -4.63 -14.22
N ARG A 158 -5.73 -4.39 -14.76
CA ARG A 158 -4.46 -4.87 -14.20
C ARG A 158 -3.60 -3.70 -13.74
N PHE A 159 -3.17 -3.75 -12.49
CA PHE A 159 -2.17 -2.86 -11.91
C PHE A 159 -0.86 -3.61 -11.77
N GLY A 160 0.20 -3.15 -12.43
CA GLY A 160 1.52 -3.75 -12.35
C GLY A 160 2.51 -2.81 -11.68
N VAL A 161 3.13 -3.22 -10.58
CA VAL A 161 4.25 -2.51 -9.96
C VAL A 161 5.54 -3.17 -10.42
N VAL A 162 6.38 -2.41 -11.11
CA VAL A 162 7.70 -2.83 -11.58
C VAL A 162 8.75 -2.03 -10.84
N SER A 163 9.70 -2.74 -10.23
CA SER A 163 10.86 -2.12 -9.58
C SER A 163 12.16 -2.75 -10.06
N ARG A 164 13.22 -1.93 -10.03
CA ARG A 164 14.59 -2.37 -10.23
C ARG A 164 15.31 -2.29 -8.89
N PRO A 165 16.04 -3.34 -8.48
CA PRO A 165 16.86 -3.27 -7.29
C PRO A 165 17.98 -2.27 -7.54
N GLY A 166 18.12 -1.30 -6.64
CA GLY A 166 19.16 -0.28 -6.75
C GLY A 166 20.55 -0.90 -6.53
N ARG A 167 21.57 -0.40 -7.25
CA ARG A 167 22.97 -0.87 -7.12
C ARG A 167 23.59 -0.64 -5.73
N ARG A 168 22.93 0.15 -4.87
CA ARG A 168 23.38 0.52 -3.52
C ARG A 168 22.20 0.60 -2.56
N SER A 169 21.54 -0.51 -2.27
CA SER A 169 20.66 -0.56 -1.10
C SER A 169 21.54 -0.47 0.15
N ARG A 170 21.64 0.73 0.74
CA ARG A 170 22.51 1.00 1.90
C ARG A 170 21.99 0.39 3.20
N ARG A 171 20.73 -0.03 3.24
CA ARG A 171 20.15 -0.88 4.29
C ARG A 171 19.03 -1.71 3.66
N PRO A 172 19.06 -3.04 3.77
CA PRO A 172 17.94 -3.86 3.33
C PRO A 172 16.71 -3.45 4.14
N TYR A 173 15.61 -3.10 3.45
CA TYR A 173 14.27 -3.29 4.00
C TYR A 173 14.23 -4.72 4.54
N SER A 174 13.90 -4.92 5.82
CA SER A 174 14.00 -6.27 6.40
C SER A 174 13.11 -7.21 5.62
N GLU A 175 13.66 -8.39 5.29
CA GLU A 175 12.95 -9.38 4.47
C GLU A 175 11.58 -9.72 5.06
N SER A 176 11.49 -9.77 6.39
CA SER A 176 10.25 -9.99 7.14
C SER A 176 9.18 -8.91 6.92
N VAL A 177 9.56 -7.62 6.82
CA VAL A 177 8.58 -6.57 6.52
C VAL A 177 8.10 -6.68 5.09
N ARG A 178 8.98 -7.03 4.14
CA ARG A 178 8.54 -7.28 2.75
C ARG A 178 7.57 -8.46 2.66
N GLU A 179 7.88 -9.56 3.36
CA GLU A 179 7.02 -10.73 3.42
C GLU A 179 5.65 -10.42 4.01
N LEU A 180 5.61 -9.60 5.08
CA LEU A 180 4.35 -9.14 5.65
C LEU A 180 3.57 -8.27 4.67
N SER A 181 4.22 -7.31 3.99
CA SER A 181 3.56 -6.47 2.98
C SER A 181 2.98 -7.31 1.82
N ASP A 182 3.75 -8.29 1.32
CA ASP A 182 3.32 -9.21 0.26
C ASP A 182 2.14 -10.08 0.71
N TYR A 183 2.17 -10.60 1.95
CA TYR A 183 1.09 -11.37 2.55
C TYR A 183 -0.19 -10.55 2.70
N LEU A 184 -0.11 -9.35 3.26
CA LEU A 184 -1.27 -8.47 3.44
C LEU A 184 -1.85 -8.04 2.08
N ALA A 185 -1.00 -7.76 1.10
CA ALA A 185 -1.46 -7.46 -0.27
C ALA A 185 -2.22 -8.64 -0.88
N ALA A 186 -1.73 -9.88 -0.71
CA ALA A 186 -2.42 -11.07 -1.19
C ALA A 186 -3.76 -11.30 -0.48
N ARG A 187 -3.79 -11.16 0.86
CA ARG A 187 -5.01 -11.27 1.65
C ARG A 187 -6.07 -10.26 1.23
N ASP A 188 -5.68 -8.99 1.10
CA ASP A 188 -6.59 -7.91 0.74
C ASP A 188 -7.05 -8.03 -0.72
N ALA A 189 -6.20 -8.54 -1.63
CA ALA A 189 -6.60 -8.88 -3.00
C ALA A 189 -7.68 -9.97 -3.01
N LEU A 190 -7.57 -11.01 -2.17
CA LEU A 190 -8.60 -12.04 -2.05
C LEU A 190 -9.94 -11.48 -1.57
N LEU A 191 -9.93 -10.54 -0.63
CA LEU A 191 -11.15 -9.85 -0.17
C LEU A 191 -11.83 -9.08 -1.31
N MET A 192 -11.06 -8.53 -2.24
CA MET A 192 -11.56 -7.88 -3.45
C MET A 192 -11.92 -8.85 -4.58
N ARG A 193 -11.77 -10.17 -4.40
CA ARG A 193 -11.85 -11.18 -5.46
C ARG A 193 -10.88 -10.91 -6.63
N ALA A 194 -9.74 -10.32 -6.30
CA ALA A 194 -8.66 -10.00 -7.22
C ALA A 194 -7.60 -11.10 -7.24
N ALA A 195 -6.85 -11.19 -8.33
CA ALA A 195 -5.69 -12.07 -8.45
C ALA A 195 -4.40 -11.27 -8.30
N LEU A 196 -3.53 -11.66 -7.35
CA LEU A 196 -2.20 -11.09 -7.18
C LEU A 196 -1.13 -12.08 -7.67
N GLN A 197 -0.25 -11.64 -8.56
CA GLN A 197 0.89 -12.41 -9.04
C GLN A 197 2.20 -11.65 -8.78
N ILE A 198 3.13 -12.29 -8.08
CA ILE A 198 4.46 -11.75 -7.82
C ILE A 198 5.47 -12.56 -8.63
N LYS A 199 6.13 -11.92 -9.60
CA LYS A 199 7.16 -12.53 -10.44
C LYS A 199 8.50 -11.86 -10.19
N LYS A 200 9.51 -12.64 -9.79
CA LYS A 200 10.91 -12.20 -9.76
C LYS A 200 11.51 -12.44 -11.14
N GLY A 201 11.85 -11.35 -11.84
CA GLY A 201 12.49 -11.39 -13.15
C GLY A 201 13.99 -11.69 -13.06
N HIS A 202 14.55 -12.12 -14.20
CA HIS A 202 16.01 -12.19 -14.36
C HIS A 202 16.61 -10.77 -14.32
N ALA A 203 17.80 -10.63 -13.72
CA ALA A 203 18.44 -9.36 -13.35
C ALA A 203 17.84 -8.62 -12.13
N GLY A 204 17.04 -9.31 -11.31
CA GLY A 204 16.61 -8.82 -10.00
C GLY A 204 15.40 -7.89 -10.01
N HIS A 205 14.84 -7.59 -11.19
CA HIS A 205 13.57 -6.89 -11.30
C HIS A 205 12.45 -7.67 -10.62
N SER A 206 11.57 -7.00 -9.89
CA SER A 206 10.31 -7.59 -9.44
C SER A 206 9.14 -6.96 -10.19
N VAL A 207 8.24 -7.81 -10.65
CA VAL A 207 6.98 -7.42 -11.26
C VAL A 207 5.86 -8.01 -10.41
N THR A 208 5.10 -7.15 -9.77
CA THR A 208 3.89 -7.55 -9.03
C THR A 208 2.67 -7.06 -9.79
N THR A 209 1.75 -7.96 -10.13
CA THR A 209 0.55 -7.65 -10.91
C THR A 209 -0.70 -8.00 -10.10
N LEU A 210 -1.57 -7.02 -9.88
CA LEU A 210 -2.91 -7.18 -9.33
C LEU A 210 -3.92 -7.12 -10.47
N SER A 211 -4.78 -8.11 -10.61
CA SER A 211 -5.81 -8.19 -11.65
C SER A 211 -7.20 -8.18 -11.01
N LEU A 212 -8.02 -7.21 -11.39
CA LEU A 212 -9.40 -7.04 -10.95
C LEU A 212 -10.33 -7.49 -12.09
N ALA A 213 -10.99 -8.63 -11.92
CA ALA A 213 -11.95 -9.13 -12.90
C ALA A 213 -13.32 -8.48 -12.73
N GLY A 214 -14.01 -8.18 -13.83
CA GLY A 214 -15.39 -7.71 -13.79
C GLY A 214 -15.58 -6.32 -13.17
N CYS A 215 -14.52 -5.53 -13.02
CA CYS A 215 -14.65 -4.11 -12.74
C CYS A 215 -15.32 -3.44 -13.93
N CYS A 216 -16.61 -3.12 -13.81
CA CYS A 216 -17.33 -2.41 -14.85
C CYS A 216 -16.60 -1.09 -15.13
N VAL A 217 -15.97 -1.01 -16.31
CA VAL A 217 -15.51 0.23 -16.89
C VAL A 217 -16.76 1.00 -17.28
N CYS A 218 -17.15 1.97 -16.46
CA CYS A 218 -18.19 2.91 -16.84
C CYS A 218 -17.57 3.92 -17.80
N SER A 219 -17.59 3.60 -19.10
CA SER A 219 -17.50 4.63 -20.13
C SER A 219 -18.72 5.52 -19.96
N VAL A 220 -18.51 6.78 -19.60
CA VAL A 220 -19.60 7.75 -19.73
C VAL A 220 -19.78 7.90 -21.24
N GLU A 221 -20.81 7.27 -21.81
CA GLU A 221 -21.30 7.70 -23.11
C GLU A 221 -21.58 9.20 -22.96
N ALA A 222 -20.72 10.01 -23.60
CA ALA A 222 -20.91 11.44 -23.68
C ALA A 222 -22.32 11.68 -24.23
N ALA A 223 -23.21 12.18 -23.37
CA ALA A 223 -24.48 12.71 -23.82
C ALA A 223 -24.17 13.87 -24.77
N ALA A 224 -24.51 13.64 -26.05
CA ALA A 224 -24.70 14.54 -27.18
C ALA A 224 -24.28 16.02 -27.02
#